data_AF-A0A3Q0GDD7-F1
#
_entry.id   AF-A0A3Q0GDD7-F1
#
_cell.length_a   1.000
_cell.length_b   1.000
_cell.length_c   1.000
_cell.angle_alpha   90.00
_cell.angle_beta   90.00
_cell.angle_gamma   90.00
#
_symmetry.space_group_name_H-M   'P 1'
#
loop_
_entity.id
_entity.type
_entity.pdbx_description
1 polymer ?
#
loop_
_entity_poly.entity_id
_entity_poly.type
_entity_poly.pdbx_seq_one_letter_code
_entity_poly.pdbx_strand_id
1 'polypeptide(L)'
;MWTAVGNYLLRSKVYQDCPRVSLLIQKSRSTITRSPPLQYSAGVVQAAQPFNMNARIQKVEALDANHFVCIHWEDGGKSLYPSVWLRDNCQCPDCFLHSAKARKLPLEDLDVDTGVKDITLTDRKKVYIIWPNEHTSEFEAEWLKKRCFSEQARAKMREELFVPEHEYWGSDLQFPEMSFEDVLSSDESAYTWLSTLKKVGIVMLTGAATRQGELVKLGKRIGFLRLTFYGPTWQVQDKMDANNVAYTTGKLNFHTDYPVLQHPPGVQFLHCIKQTTAGGESEVVDGFHVSRKLKQQNPQAFQILSSTLVDFTDVGVDYCDFSMQSKQKIIQINDRGEMDRINYNNATRDTVFDISAEKVQPFYAALKEFVNLLNSTEHKVTYKMKPGLWNLQSQIRAAGLCSVVHHFLFLLPGASGIYSPQSQQEET
;
A
#
# COMPACT_ATOMS: atom_id res chain seq x y z
N MET A 1 13.89 40.58 -4.42
CA MET A 1 14.52 40.56 -5.76
C MET A 1 13.90 39.43 -6.57
N TRP A 2 12.59 39.54 -6.79
CA TRP A 2 11.71 38.54 -7.40
C TRP A 2 11.00 39.20 -8.58
N THR A 3 11.73 39.42 -9.68
CA THR A 3 11.19 40.03 -10.92
C THR A 3 12.12 39.76 -12.11
N ALA A 4 12.48 38.50 -12.38
CA ALA A 4 13.29 38.19 -13.57
C ALA A 4 13.07 36.81 -14.23
N VAL A 5 12.08 36.02 -13.81
CA VAL A 5 11.81 34.70 -14.43
C VAL A 5 10.46 34.64 -15.15
N GLY A 6 9.65 35.71 -15.07
CA GLY A 6 8.32 35.79 -15.70
C GLY A 6 8.29 36.15 -17.19
N ASN A 7 9.42 36.48 -17.82
CA ASN A 7 9.44 37.07 -19.16
C ASN A 7 9.92 36.15 -20.30
N TYR A 8 10.12 34.84 -20.06
CA TYR A 8 10.52 33.90 -21.12
C TYR A 8 9.36 33.01 -21.64
N LEU A 9 8.16 33.09 -21.05
CA LEU A 9 7.01 32.23 -21.42
C LEU A 9 5.90 32.93 -22.22
N LEU A 10 6.12 34.14 -22.72
CA LEU A 10 5.08 34.89 -23.46
C LEU A 10 5.62 35.57 -24.73
N ARG A 11 6.25 34.81 -25.63
CA ARG A 11 6.56 35.29 -26.99
C ARG A 11 6.92 34.17 -27.98
N SER A 12 5.95 33.31 -28.32
CA SER A 12 5.85 32.70 -29.66
C SER A 12 4.65 31.76 -29.75
N LYS A 13 3.48 32.32 -30.08
CA LYS A 13 2.40 31.59 -30.76
C LYS A 13 2.22 32.20 -32.15
N VAL A 14 1.77 31.34 -33.06
CA VAL A 14 1.10 31.60 -34.36
C VAL A 14 1.96 31.37 -35.61
N TYR A 15 1.70 30.25 -36.30
CA TYR A 15 1.35 30.09 -37.74
C TYR A 15 1.11 28.58 -38.00
N GLN A 16 -0.14 28.08 -38.05
CA GLN A 16 -1.03 27.83 -39.21
C GLN A 16 -0.61 26.68 -40.18
N ASP A 17 -1.34 25.56 -40.02
CA ASP A 17 -1.96 24.60 -40.97
C ASP A 17 -1.41 24.23 -42.38
N CYS A 18 -1.39 22.89 -42.58
CA CYS A 18 -1.82 22.09 -43.76
C CYS A 18 -0.82 21.66 -44.86
N PRO A 19 -1.10 20.59 -45.66
CA PRO A 19 -0.50 19.25 -45.50
C PRO A 19 0.19 18.73 -46.78
N ARG A 20 0.96 17.62 -46.71
CA ARG A 20 1.29 16.82 -47.91
C ARG A 20 1.59 15.35 -47.62
N VAL A 21 1.26 14.56 -48.63
CA VAL A 21 0.95 13.14 -48.70
C VAL A 21 2.17 12.29 -49.12
N SER A 22 2.25 11.09 -48.53
CA SER A 22 2.88 9.80 -48.91
C SER A 22 4.08 9.72 -49.86
N LEU A 23 5.02 8.82 -49.53
CA LEU A 23 5.68 7.94 -50.51
C LEU A 23 5.98 6.56 -49.92
N LEU A 24 5.52 5.53 -50.65
CA LEU A 24 5.80 4.11 -50.47
C LEU A 24 7.24 3.77 -50.82
N ILE A 25 7.87 2.83 -50.10
CA ILE A 25 8.93 1.97 -50.64
C ILE A 25 8.67 0.53 -50.18
N GLN A 26 8.33 -0.34 -51.14
CA GLN A 26 8.39 -1.80 -51.03
C GLN A 26 9.84 -2.26 -51.21
N LYS A 27 10.27 -3.28 -50.45
CA LYS A 27 11.21 -4.31 -50.91
C LYS A 27 11.05 -5.61 -50.10
N SER A 28 11.25 -6.72 -50.79
CA SER A 28 10.73 -8.06 -50.54
C SER A 28 11.67 -9.02 -49.78
N ARG A 29 11.03 -9.93 -49.03
CA ARG A 29 11.31 -11.36 -48.75
C ARG A 29 12.73 -11.83 -48.38
N SER A 30 12.82 -12.49 -47.22
CA SER A 30 13.33 -13.88 -47.14
C SER A 30 12.74 -14.61 -45.91
N THR A 31 12.45 -15.89 -46.13
CA THR A 31 11.74 -16.81 -45.25
C THR A 31 12.77 -17.65 -44.49
N ILE A 32 12.72 -17.71 -43.16
CA ILE A 32 13.38 -18.75 -42.36
C ILE A 32 12.38 -19.28 -41.34
N THR A 33 12.08 -20.56 -41.48
CA THR A 33 11.22 -21.37 -40.61
C THR A 33 11.93 -21.70 -39.30
N ARG A 34 11.26 -21.47 -38.17
CA ARG A 34 11.63 -22.02 -36.86
C ARG A 34 10.36 -22.36 -36.07
N SER A 35 10.38 -23.54 -35.47
CA SER A 35 9.30 -24.26 -34.77
C SER A 35 8.66 -23.45 -33.61
N PRO A 36 7.41 -23.76 -33.21
CA PRO A 36 6.63 -22.88 -32.34
C PRO A 36 7.06 -23.00 -30.86
N PRO A 37 7.17 -21.91 -30.10
CA PRO A 37 7.15 -21.96 -28.65
C PRO A 37 5.70 -22.09 -28.15
N LEU A 38 5.55 -22.87 -27.09
CA LEU A 38 4.32 -23.13 -26.33
C LEU A 38 3.56 -21.83 -26.03
N GLN A 39 2.27 -21.80 -26.37
CA GLN A 39 1.34 -20.72 -26.04
C GLN A 39 1.21 -20.60 -24.53
N TYR A 40 1.86 -19.59 -23.94
CA TYR A 40 1.38 -19.01 -22.70
C TYR A 40 0.08 -18.27 -23.02
N SER A 41 -1.04 -18.79 -22.51
CA SER A 41 -2.27 -18.03 -22.41
C SER A 41 -2.02 -16.84 -21.48
N ALA A 42 -1.62 -15.71 -22.06
CA ALA A 42 -1.72 -14.42 -21.40
C ALA A 42 -3.20 -14.22 -21.07
N GLY A 43 -3.56 -14.49 -19.81
CA GLY A 43 -4.85 -14.06 -19.28
C GLY A 43 -4.88 -12.55 -19.43
N VAL A 44 -5.61 -12.08 -20.44
CA VAL A 44 -5.97 -10.67 -20.56
C VAL A 44 -6.70 -10.36 -19.26
N VAL A 45 -6.03 -9.63 -18.37
CA VAL A 45 -6.71 -8.90 -17.30
C VAL A 45 -7.70 -8.03 -18.04
N GLN A 46 -8.98 -8.43 -18.03
CA GLN A 46 -10.04 -7.55 -18.49
C GLN A 46 -9.91 -6.30 -17.65
N ALA A 47 -9.42 -5.22 -18.26
CA ALA A 47 -9.60 -3.89 -17.74
C ALA A 47 -11.06 -3.81 -17.28
N ALA A 48 -11.28 -3.46 -16.01
CA ALA A 48 -12.61 -3.29 -15.45
C ALA A 48 -13.45 -2.56 -16.49
N GLN A 49 -14.51 -3.21 -16.99
CA GLN A 49 -15.29 -2.64 -18.08
C GLN A 49 -15.67 -1.21 -17.67
N PRO A 50 -15.34 -0.19 -18.48
CA PRO A 50 -15.74 1.17 -18.17
C PRO A 50 -17.23 1.13 -17.92
N PHE A 51 -17.65 1.68 -16.77
CA PHE A 51 -19.05 1.93 -16.48
C PHE A 51 -19.67 2.49 -17.77
N ASN A 52 -20.76 1.90 -18.26
CA ASN A 52 -21.40 2.38 -19.46
C ASN A 52 -21.84 3.84 -19.20
N MET A 53 -21.01 4.80 -19.68
CA MET A 53 -21.03 6.22 -19.30
C MET A 53 -22.09 6.97 -20.10
N ASN A 54 -23.32 6.51 -20.02
CA ASN A 54 -24.49 7.20 -20.53
C ASN A 54 -25.66 6.96 -19.57
N ALA A 55 -25.45 7.30 -18.29
CA ALA A 55 -26.54 7.28 -17.32
C ALA A 55 -27.59 8.29 -17.75
N ARG A 56 -28.80 7.81 -18.06
CA ARG A 56 -29.94 8.63 -18.46
C ARG A 56 -31.09 8.44 -17.49
N ILE A 57 -31.73 9.53 -17.14
CA ILE A 57 -32.83 9.58 -16.19
C ILE A 57 -34.14 9.58 -16.97
N GLN A 58 -34.99 8.61 -16.65
CA GLN A 58 -36.35 8.53 -17.19
C GLN A 58 -37.31 9.43 -16.42
N LYS A 59 -37.21 9.42 -15.08
CA LYS A 59 -38.10 10.17 -14.19
C LYS A 59 -37.37 10.51 -12.88
N VAL A 60 -37.70 11.65 -12.30
CA VAL A 60 -37.35 12.03 -10.93
C VAL A 60 -38.61 12.32 -10.13
N GLU A 61 -38.61 11.95 -8.85
CA GLU A 61 -39.69 12.27 -7.92
C GLU A 61 -39.13 12.49 -6.51
N ALA A 62 -39.73 13.39 -5.75
CA ALA A 62 -39.49 13.53 -4.33
C ALA A 62 -40.42 12.58 -3.56
N LEU A 63 -39.90 11.91 -2.53
CA LEU A 63 -40.59 10.93 -1.69
C LEU A 63 -40.45 11.31 -0.21
N ASP A 64 -41.31 10.71 0.62
CA ASP A 64 -41.25 10.78 2.09
C ASP A 64 -41.14 12.21 2.61
N ALA A 65 -42.21 12.98 2.45
CA ALA A 65 -42.26 14.41 2.77
C ALA A 65 -41.11 15.23 2.15
N ASN A 66 -40.63 14.80 0.98
CA ASN A 66 -39.51 15.39 0.23
C ASN A 66 -38.13 15.21 0.86
N HIS A 67 -37.96 14.31 1.83
CA HIS A 67 -36.65 13.98 2.42
C HIS A 67 -35.82 13.01 1.55
N PHE A 68 -36.43 12.41 0.52
CA PHE A 68 -35.71 11.60 -0.46
C PHE A 68 -36.02 12.02 -1.88
N VAL A 69 -35.01 11.94 -2.74
CA VAL A 69 -35.14 12.05 -4.20
C VAL A 69 -34.94 10.66 -4.80
N CYS A 70 -35.97 10.20 -5.52
CA CYS A 70 -35.95 8.94 -6.26
C CYS A 70 -35.69 9.21 -7.75
N ILE A 71 -34.65 8.56 -8.27
CA ILE A 71 -34.28 8.59 -9.69
C ILE A 71 -34.65 7.25 -10.31
N HIS A 72 -35.49 7.30 -11.35
CA HIS A 72 -35.79 6.17 -12.22
C HIS A 72 -34.92 6.28 -13.47
N TRP A 73 -34.08 5.27 -13.69
CA TRP A 73 -33.12 5.23 -14.79
C TRP A 73 -33.75 4.60 -16.03
N GLU A 74 -33.25 4.94 -17.23
CA GLU A 74 -33.71 4.31 -18.48
C GLU A 74 -33.42 2.79 -18.54
N ASP A 75 -32.46 2.30 -17.76
CA ASP A 75 -32.15 0.87 -17.61
C ASP A 75 -33.16 0.10 -16.72
N GLY A 76 -34.22 0.79 -16.24
CA GLY A 76 -35.24 0.25 -15.34
C GLY A 76 -34.82 0.21 -13.87
N GLY A 77 -33.57 0.55 -13.55
CA GLY A 77 -33.10 0.66 -12.18
C GLY A 77 -33.68 1.87 -11.44
N LYS A 78 -33.60 1.84 -10.11
CA LYS A 78 -33.97 2.97 -9.25
C LYS A 78 -32.85 3.29 -8.27
N SER A 79 -32.69 4.56 -7.93
CA SER A 79 -31.77 5.04 -6.90
C SER A 79 -32.45 6.05 -6.00
N LEU A 80 -32.22 5.93 -4.70
CA LEU A 80 -32.71 6.87 -3.68
C LEU A 80 -31.54 7.70 -3.15
N TYR A 81 -31.76 9.01 -3.04
CA TYR A 81 -30.79 9.97 -2.50
C TYR A 81 -31.46 10.79 -1.39
N PRO A 82 -30.93 10.80 -0.16
CA PRO A 82 -31.42 11.69 0.88
C PRO A 82 -31.26 13.16 0.47
N SER A 83 -32.30 13.96 0.68
CA SER A 83 -32.32 15.40 0.36
C SER A 83 -31.23 16.15 1.11
N VAL A 84 -31.01 15.84 2.39
CA VAL A 84 -29.90 16.37 3.18
C VAL A 84 -28.53 16.10 2.56
N TRP A 85 -28.30 14.89 2.02
CA TRP A 85 -27.05 14.55 1.37
C TRP A 85 -26.87 15.28 0.04
N LEU A 86 -27.94 15.43 -0.73
CA LEU A 86 -27.90 16.24 -1.95
C LEU A 86 -27.57 17.70 -1.63
N ARG A 87 -28.22 18.31 -0.63
CA ARG A 87 -27.96 19.68 -0.20
C ARG A 87 -26.53 19.86 0.30
N ASP A 88 -26.04 18.94 1.13
CA ASP A 88 -24.65 18.90 1.62
C ASP A 88 -23.63 18.81 0.47
N ASN A 89 -24.01 18.19 -0.65
CA ASN A 89 -23.14 17.95 -1.79
C ASN A 89 -23.48 18.81 -3.01
N CYS A 90 -24.19 19.93 -2.82
CA CYS A 90 -24.45 20.90 -3.89
C CYS A 90 -23.14 21.29 -4.59
N GLN A 91 -23.14 21.23 -5.93
CA GLN A 91 -21.97 21.51 -6.76
C GLN A 91 -21.89 22.97 -7.25
N CYS A 92 -22.70 23.90 -6.72
CA CYS A 92 -22.62 25.31 -7.12
C CYS A 92 -21.35 25.99 -6.56
N PRO A 93 -20.87 27.12 -7.13
CA PRO A 93 -19.67 27.82 -6.65
C PRO A 93 -19.73 28.31 -5.20
N ASP A 94 -20.93 28.50 -4.65
CA ASP A 94 -21.13 28.87 -3.25
C ASP A 94 -20.84 27.69 -2.31
N CYS A 95 -21.32 26.50 -2.67
CA CYS A 95 -21.21 25.28 -1.86
C CYS A 95 -19.94 24.46 -2.13
N PHE A 96 -19.31 24.61 -3.30
CA PHE A 96 -18.19 23.78 -3.72
C PHE A 96 -17.10 24.60 -4.45
N LEU A 97 -15.87 24.48 -3.96
CA LEU A 97 -14.69 25.07 -4.58
C LEU A 97 -14.13 24.12 -5.64
N HIS A 98 -14.52 24.32 -6.90
CA HIS A 98 -14.15 23.44 -8.01
C HIS A 98 -12.64 23.30 -8.23
N SER A 99 -11.87 24.37 -8.03
CA SER A 99 -10.40 24.34 -8.17
C SER A 99 -9.74 23.42 -7.16
N ALA A 100 -10.29 23.31 -5.96
CA ALA A 100 -9.80 22.43 -4.89
C ALA A 100 -10.54 21.08 -4.84
N LYS A 101 -11.63 20.92 -5.61
CA LYS A 101 -12.58 19.80 -5.50
C LYS A 101 -13.06 19.57 -4.05
N ALA A 102 -13.35 20.65 -3.34
CA ALA A 102 -13.66 20.63 -1.90
C ALA A 102 -14.99 21.32 -1.58
N ARG A 103 -15.69 20.82 -0.56
CA ARG A 103 -16.91 21.44 -0.02
C ARG A 103 -16.56 22.75 0.70
N LYS A 104 -17.30 23.81 0.39
CA LYS A 104 -17.29 25.10 1.10
C LYS A 104 -18.43 25.21 2.10
N LEU A 105 -19.56 24.55 1.83
CA LEU A 105 -20.72 24.57 2.72
C LEU A 105 -20.33 24.06 4.11
N PRO A 106 -20.39 24.90 5.16
CA PRO A 106 -20.18 24.44 6.52
C PRO A 106 -21.41 23.66 6.98
N LEU A 107 -21.20 22.71 7.90
CA LEU A 107 -22.30 21.90 8.42
C LEU A 107 -23.32 22.73 9.23
N GLU A 108 -22.88 23.84 9.82
CA GLU A 108 -23.73 24.79 10.57
C GLU A 108 -24.83 25.42 9.69
N ASP A 109 -24.57 25.57 8.40
CA ASP A 109 -25.52 26.13 7.42
C ASP A 109 -26.40 25.04 6.76
N LEU A 110 -26.19 23.77 7.11
CA LEU A 110 -26.98 22.65 6.60
C LEU A 110 -28.14 22.36 7.55
N ASP A 111 -29.35 22.60 7.08
CA ASP A 111 -30.54 22.04 7.71
C ASP A 111 -30.59 20.52 7.45
N VAL A 112 -30.43 19.74 8.51
CA VAL A 112 -30.40 18.26 8.44
C VAL A 112 -31.77 17.66 8.13
N ASP A 113 -32.84 18.41 8.40
CA ASP A 113 -34.22 18.04 8.12
C ASP A 113 -34.71 18.62 6.78
N THR A 114 -33.79 19.17 5.96
CA THR A 114 -34.18 19.79 4.69
C THR A 114 -34.91 18.81 3.77
N GLY A 115 -36.04 19.25 3.25
CA GLY A 115 -36.74 18.63 2.13
C GLY A 115 -36.46 19.36 0.82
N VAL A 116 -36.79 18.73 -0.31
CA VAL A 116 -36.82 19.40 -1.62
C VAL A 116 -38.06 20.28 -1.73
N LYS A 117 -37.91 21.53 -2.16
CA LYS A 117 -39.04 22.43 -2.46
C LYS A 117 -39.60 22.16 -3.85
N ASP A 118 -38.73 22.04 -4.86
CA ASP A 118 -39.11 21.67 -6.22
C ASP A 118 -37.99 20.88 -6.91
N ILE A 119 -38.35 20.00 -7.84
CA ILE A 119 -37.43 19.14 -8.58
C ILE A 119 -37.82 19.00 -10.03
N THR A 120 -36.86 19.26 -10.91
CA THR A 120 -37.06 19.19 -12.35
C THR A 120 -35.92 18.39 -13.00
N LEU A 121 -36.24 17.78 -14.13
CA LEU A 121 -35.29 17.03 -14.94
C LEU A 121 -34.98 17.82 -16.20
N THR A 122 -33.69 18.09 -16.42
CA THR A 122 -33.20 18.77 -17.62
C THR A 122 -32.46 17.78 -18.51
N ASP A 123 -32.90 17.68 -19.77
CA ASP A 123 -32.27 16.89 -20.84
C ASP A 123 -31.98 15.42 -20.52
N ARG A 124 -32.74 14.81 -19.59
CA ARG A 124 -32.53 13.44 -19.06
C ARG A 124 -31.14 13.18 -18.47
N LYS A 125 -30.33 14.23 -18.29
CA LYS A 125 -28.94 14.15 -17.85
C LYS A 125 -28.69 14.92 -16.57
N LYS A 126 -29.56 15.87 -16.21
CA LYS A 126 -29.37 16.67 -15.00
C LYS A 126 -30.63 16.75 -14.18
N VAL A 127 -30.46 16.72 -12.87
CA VAL A 127 -31.52 17.00 -11.91
C VAL A 127 -31.29 18.40 -11.36
N TYR A 128 -32.30 19.26 -11.49
CA TYR A 128 -32.31 20.60 -10.92
C TYR A 128 -33.25 20.63 -9.72
N ILE A 129 -32.75 21.13 -8.60
CA ILE A 129 -33.45 21.15 -7.31
C ILE A 129 -33.51 22.58 -6.80
N ILE A 130 -34.68 22.99 -6.32
CA ILE A 130 -34.87 24.21 -5.53
C ILE A 130 -35.09 23.80 -4.07
N TRP A 131 -34.38 24.45 -3.15
CA TRP A 131 -34.46 24.22 -1.71
C TRP A 131 -35.40 25.22 -1.02
N PRO A 132 -35.84 24.98 0.23
CA PRO A 132 -36.76 25.87 0.96
C PRO A 132 -36.27 27.32 1.13
N ASN A 133 -34.95 27.52 1.18
CA ASN A 133 -34.32 28.84 1.26
C ASN A 133 -34.04 29.49 -0.11
N GLU A 134 -34.70 29.01 -1.16
CA GLU A 134 -34.51 29.41 -2.57
C GLU A 134 -33.12 29.09 -3.15
N HIS A 135 -32.24 28.41 -2.41
CA HIS A 135 -30.99 27.91 -2.98
C HIS A 135 -31.31 26.91 -4.11
N THR A 136 -30.46 26.86 -5.13
CA THR A 136 -30.65 25.98 -6.28
C THR A 136 -29.44 25.06 -6.45
N SER A 137 -29.68 23.85 -6.93
CA SER A 137 -28.62 22.85 -7.10
C SER A 137 -28.84 22.05 -8.37
N GLU A 138 -27.76 21.73 -9.06
CA GLU A 138 -27.76 20.91 -10.26
C GLU A 138 -26.85 19.70 -10.05
N PHE A 139 -27.34 18.51 -10.43
CA PHE A 139 -26.61 17.25 -10.31
C PHE A 139 -26.62 16.50 -11.64
N GLU A 140 -25.43 16.14 -12.12
CA GLU A 140 -25.25 15.30 -13.30
C GLU A 140 -25.69 13.85 -13.01
N ALA A 141 -26.37 13.22 -13.98
CA ALA A 141 -26.88 11.86 -13.90
C ALA A 141 -25.77 10.84 -13.59
N GLU A 142 -24.60 11.00 -14.20
CA GLU A 142 -23.44 10.13 -13.95
C GLU A 142 -22.89 10.29 -12.54
N TRP A 143 -22.84 11.53 -12.04
CA TRP A 143 -22.38 11.82 -10.68
C TRP A 143 -23.29 11.16 -9.65
N LEU A 144 -24.61 11.24 -9.87
CA LEU A 144 -25.63 10.56 -9.07
C LEU A 144 -25.48 9.05 -9.15
N LYS A 145 -25.51 8.46 -10.36
CA LYS A 145 -25.43 7.01 -10.58
C LYS A 145 -24.20 6.40 -9.90
N LYS A 146 -23.04 7.08 -9.99
CA LYS A 146 -21.79 6.66 -9.37
C LYS A 146 -21.83 6.71 -7.82
N ARG A 147 -22.74 7.50 -7.23
CA ARG A 147 -22.93 7.67 -5.77
C ARG A 147 -24.24 7.06 -5.26
N CYS A 148 -24.81 6.12 -6.01
CA CYS A 148 -26.01 5.40 -5.58
C CYS A 148 -25.79 4.70 -4.23
N PHE A 149 -26.77 4.79 -3.34
CA PHE A 149 -26.71 4.23 -1.98
C PHE A 149 -27.02 2.73 -1.89
N SER A 150 -27.33 2.06 -3.01
CA SER A 150 -27.49 0.60 -3.01
C SER A 150 -26.19 -0.10 -2.63
N GLU A 151 -26.28 -1.25 -1.94
CA GLU A 151 -25.07 -1.96 -1.49
C GLU A 151 -24.16 -2.34 -2.67
N GLN A 152 -24.74 -2.76 -3.80
CA GLN A 152 -23.98 -3.11 -4.99
C GLN A 152 -23.18 -1.92 -5.56
N ALA A 153 -23.78 -0.74 -5.65
CA ALA A 153 -23.10 0.45 -6.16
C ALA A 153 -22.02 0.93 -5.19
N ARG A 154 -22.31 0.92 -3.88
CA ARG A 154 -21.32 1.23 -2.84
C ARG A 154 -20.17 0.23 -2.83
N ALA A 155 -20.43 -1.06 -3.01
CA ALA A 155 -19.39 -2.09 -3.12
C ALA A 155 -18.48 -1.86 -4.33
N LYS A 156 -19.05 -1.62 -5.51
CA LYS A 156 -18.28 -1.30 -6.71
C LYS A 156 -17.43 -0.03 -6.56
N MET A 157 -17.98 1.01 -5.93
CA MET A 157 -17.20 2.22 -5.62
C MET A 157 -16.02 1.91 -4.69
N ARG A 158 -16.22 1.09 -3.65
CA ARG A 158 -15.13 0.67 -2.76
C ARG A 158 -14.05 -0.10 -3.53
N GLU A 159 -14.45 -0.96 -4.46
CA GLU A 159 -13.52 -1.69 -5.32
C GLU A 159 -12.66 -0.75 -6.18
N GLU A 160 -13.30 0.22 -6.84
CA GLU A 160 -12.62 1.23 -7.68
C GLU A 160 -11.64 2.09 -6.87
N LEU A 161 -12.00 2.49 -5.64
CA LEU A 161 -11.20 3.42 -4.84
C LEU A 161 -10.05 2.75 -4.08
N PHE A 162 -10.24 1.51 -3.60
CA PHE A 162 -9.32 0.89 -2.65
C PHE A 162 -8.63 -0.37 -3.16
N VAL A 163 -9.00 -0.88 -4.33
CA VAL A 163 -8.42 -2.09 -4.96
C VAL A 163 -8.32 -3.24 -3.93
N PRO A 164 -9.48 -3.78 -3.47
CA PRO A 164 -9.53 -4.75 -2.39
C PRO A 164 -9.14 -6.17 -2.83
N GLU A 165 -8.80 -6.38 -4.10
CA GLU A 165 -8.33 -7.68 -4.60
C GLU A 165 -7.02 -8.05 -3.91
N HIS A 166 -6.98 -9.27 -3.36
CA HIS A 166 -5.80 -9.85 -2.74
C HIS A 166 -5.65 -11.30 -3.20
N GLU A 167 -4.50 -11.64 -3.75
CA GLU A 167 -4.14 -13.02 -4.10
C GLU A 167 -3.33 -13.64 -2.98
N TYR A 168 -3.93 -14.57 -2.23
CA TYR A 168 -3.25 -15.33 -1.18
C TYR A 168 -2.27 -16.33 -1.80
N TRP A 169 -1.11 -16.50 -1.17
CA TRP A 169 -0.08 -17.41 -1.65
C TRP A 169 0.58 -18.16 -0.49
N GLY A 170 1.15 -19.33 -0.80
CA GLY A 170 2.02 -20.10 0.10
C GLY A 170 3.40 -20.28 -0.52
N SER A 171 4.01 -21.45 -0.31
CA SER A 171 5.33 -21.78 -0.88
C SER A 171 5.36 -21.87 -2.42
N ASP A 172 4.20 -21.83 -3.07
CA ASP A 172 4.01 -21.87 -4.52
C ASP A 172 4.16 -20.51 -5.22
N LEU A 173 4.33 -19.43 -4.45
CA LEU A 173 4.52 -18.07 -4.98
C LEU A 173 5.59 -18.04 -6.07
N GLN A 174 5.21 -17.52 -7.23
CA GLN A 174 6.15 -17.06 -8.24
C GLN A 174 6.32 -15.56 -8.05
N PHE A 175 7.55 -15.11 -7.80
CA PHE A 175 7.81 -13.68 -7.60
C PHE A 175 7.43 -12.89 -8.85
N PRO A 176 6.56 -11.87 -8.73
CA PRO A 176 6.38 -10.92 -9.81
C PRO A 176 7.69 -10.15 -9.98
N GLU A 177 8.33 -10.28 -11.14
CA GLU A 177 9.59 -9.61 -11.46
C GLU A 177 9.37 -8.49 -12.48
N MET A 178 10.00 -7.33 -12.25
CA MET A 178 9.93 -6.18 -13.16
C MET A 178 11.30 -5.49 -13.27
N SER A 179 11.53 -4.74 -14.35
CA SER A 179 12.73 -3.92 -14.53
C SER A 179 12.64 -2.66 -13.66
N PHE A 180 13.69 -2.38 -12.90
CA PHE A 180 13.81 -1.16 -12.10
C PHE A 180 13.73 0.09 -12.98
N GLU A 181 14.41 0.09 -14.13
CA GLU A 181 14.45 1.26 -15.03
C GLU A 181 13.10 1.49 -15.72
N ASP A 182 12.40 0.42 -16.08
CA ASP A 182 11.09 0.52 -16.73
C ASP A 182 10.07 1.12 -15.75
N VAL A 183 10.10 0.72 -14.48
CA VAL A 183 9.25 1.30 -13.42
C VAL A 183 9.51 2.79 -13.23
N LEU A 184 10.77 3.23 -13.35
CA LEU A 184 11.12 4.65 -13.24
C LEU A 184 10.69 5.46 -14.47
N SER A 185 10.73 4.87 -15.66
CA SER A 185 10.56 5.58 -16.93
C SER A 185 9.16 5.47 -17.55
N SER A 186 8.36 4.47 -17.17
CA SER A 186 7.03 4.19 -17.75
C SER A 186 5.93 4.21 -16.71
N ASP A 187 4.84 4.94 -17.00
CA ASP A 187 3.63 4.95 -16.17
C ASP A 187 2.89 3.60 -16.21
N GLU A 188 2.93 2.89 -17.34
CA GLU A 188 2.35 1.55 -17.46
C GLU A 188 3.08 0.54 -16.56
N SER A 189 4.41 0.58 -16.55
CA SER A 189 5.22 -0.27 -15.68
C SER A 189 5.06 0.11 -14.21
N ALA A 190 5.01 1.40 -13.87
CA ALA A 190 4.76 1.86 -12.51
C ALA A 190 3.36 1.49 -12.01
N TYR A 191 2.33 1.59 -12.87
CA TYR A 191 0.98 1.14 -12.55
C TYR A 191 0.94 -0.37 -12.29
N THR A 192 1.54 -1.17 -13.18
CA THR A 192 1.63 -2.63 -13.03
C THR A 192 2.36 -2.99 -11.74
N TRP A 193 3.47 -2.31 -11.45
CA TRP A 193 4.23 -2.49 -10.21
C TRP A 193 3.41 -2.22 -8.95
N LEU A 194 2.76 -1.06 -8.84
CA LEU A 194 2.02 -0.68 -7.64
C LEU A 194 0.73 -1.49 -7.46
N SER A 195 0.02 -1.81 -8.56
CA SER A 195 -1.15 -2.67 -8.52
C SER A 195 -0.79 -4.10 -8.14
N THR A 196 0.30 -4.65 -8.68
CA THR A 196 0.81 -5.98 -8.30
C THR A 196 1.25 -6.01 -6.84
N LEU A 197 1.96 -4.96 -6.37
CA LEU A 197 2.33 -4.83 -4.96
C LEU A 197 1.11 -4.83 -4.05
N LYS A 198 0.05 -4.10 -4.41
CA LYS A 198 -1.20 -4.07 -3.63
C LYS A 198 -1.91 -5.43 -3.59
N LYS A 199 -1.93 -6.13 -4.72
CA LYS A 199 -2.66 -7.39 -4.93
C LYS A 199 -1.93 -8.62 -4.39
N VAL A 200 -0.63 -8.75 -4.67
CA VAL A 200 0.20 -9.90 -4.27
C VAL A 200 0.90 -9.64 -2.93
N GLY A 201 1.26 -8.39 -2.64
CA GLY A 201 1.95 -8.01 -1.40
C GLY A 201 3.48 -8.02 -1.51
N ILE A 202 4.04 -8.46 -2.64
CA ILE A 202 5.48 -8.46 -2.89
C ILE A 202 5.79 -8.35 -4.39
N VAL A 203 6.82 -7.58 -4.76
CA VAL A 203 7.34 -7.47 -6.13
C VAL A 203 8.86 -7.37 -6.10
N MET A 204 9.53 -8.06 -7.02
CA MET A 204 10.98 -8.03 -7.18
C MET A 204 11.36 -7.09 -8.33
N LEU A 205 12.19 -6.08 -8.07
CA LEU A 205 12.75 -5.24 -9.13
C LEU A 205 14.18 -5.66 -9.46
N THR A 206 14.46 -5.82 -10.74
CA THR A 206 15.76 -6.28 -11.24
C THR A 206 16.51 -5.16 -11.97
N GLY A 207 17.83 -5.28 -12.06
CA GLY A 207 18.65 -4.40 -12.89
C GLY A 207 19.02 -3.05 -12.28
N ALA A 208 18.83 -2.86 -10.97
CA ALA A 208 19.29 -1.64 -10.32
C ALA A 208 20.80 -1.62 -10.09
N ALA A 209 21.37 -0.43 -9.98
CA ALA A 209 22.79 -0.28 -9.68
C ALA A 209 23.10 -0.69 -8.24
N THR A 210 24.21 -1.39 -8.02
CA THR A 210 24.70 -1.86 -6.71
C THR A 210 25.37 -0.74 -5.90
N ARG A 211 24.65 0.35 -5.67
CA ARG A 211 25.11 1.51 -4.89
C ARG A 211 23.99 2.10 -4.04
N GLN A 212 24.36 2.89 -3.04
CA GLN A 212 23.40 3.66 -2.25
C GLN A 212 22.72 4.75 -3.11
N GLY A 213 21.53 5.18 -2.69
CA GLY A 213 20.78 6.27 -3.31
C GLY A 213 19.74 5.85 -4.36
N GLU A 214 19.77 4.62 -4.85
CA GLU A 214 18.76 4.12 -5.79
C GLU A 214 17.34 4.09 -5.18
N LEU A 215 17.22 3.93 -3.86
CA LEU A 215 15.94 3.92 -3.13
C LEU A 215 15.20 5.26 -3.21
N VAL A 216 15.97 6.36 -3.22
CA VAL A 216 15.43 7.72 -3.31
C VAL A 216 14.73 7.94 -4.66
N LYS A 217 15.20 7.26 -5.73
CA LYS A 217 14.56 7.35 -7.05
C LYS A 217 13.17 6.71 -7.04
N LEU A 218 13.04 5.51 -6.47
CA LEU A 218 11.73 4.85 -6.30
C LEU A 218 10.82 5.64 -5.37
N GLY A 219 11.36 6.16 -4.26
CA GLY A 219 10.62 7.03 -3.36
C GLY A 219 10.03 8.24 -4.07
N LYS A 220 10.81 8.91 -4.93
CA LYS A 220 10.35 10.04 -5.76
C LYS A 220 9.38 9.61 -6.87
N ARG A 221 9.49 8.38 -7.38
CA ARG A 221 8.57 7.85 -8.39
C ARG A 221 7.16 7.66 -7.83
N ILE A 222 7.04 7.28 -6.56
CA ILE A 222 5.76 7.19 -5.85
C ILE A 222 5.31 8.56 -5.35
N GLY A 223 6.21 9.28 -4.68
CA GLY A 223 5.97 10.59 -4.10
C GLY A 223 7.06 10.96 -3.09
N PHE A 224 7.08 10.27 -1.94
CA PHE A 224 8.08 10.47 -0.89
C PHE A 224 8.35 9.19 -0.10
N LEU A 225 9.52 9.14 0.55
CA LEU A 225 9.84 8.12 1.54
C LEU A 225 9.33 8.53 2.92
N ARG A 226 8.91 7.55 3.71
CA ARG A 226 8.51 7.78 5.10
C ARG A 226 9.76 7.86 5.99
N LEU A 227 9.97 9.03 6.59
CA LEU A 227 11.00 9.22 7.62
C LEU A 227 10.65 8.42 8.88
N THR A 228 11.65 7.78 9.48
CA THR A 228 11.56 7.10 10.78
C THR A 228 12.75 7.50 11.66
N PHE A 229 12.81 6.97 12.88
CA PHE A 229 13.94 7.19 13.79
C PHE A 229 15.25 6.51 13.33
N TYR A 230 15.21 5.62 12.32
CA TYR A 230 16.40 5.10 11.63
C TYR A 230 16.74 5.90 10.36
N GLY A 231 16.14 7.08 10.18
CA GLY A 231 16.42 8.00 9.08
C GLY A 231 15.56 7.80 7.84
N PRO A 232 15.84 8.55 6.75
CA PRO A 232 15.09 8.46 5.49
C PRO A 232 15.38 7.18 4.71
N THR A 233 16.56 6.59 4.94
CA THR A 233 16.99 5.26 4.49
C THR A 233 17.98 4.73 5.52
N TRP A 234 18.03 3.41 5.72
CA TRP A 234 18.96 2.77 6.65
C TRP A 234 19.81 1.70 5.96
N GLN A 235 20.99 1.42 6.53
CA GLN A 235 21.91 0.40 6.02
C GLN A 235 21.81 -0.86 6.90
N VAL A 236 21.36 -1.97 6.32
CA VAL A 236 21.31 -3.27 6.98
C VAL A 236 22.66 -3.96 6.79
N GLN A 237 23.49 -3.91 7.82
CA GLN A 237 24.82 -4.51 7.89
C GLN A 237 25.18 -4.71 9.36
N ASP A 238 26.20 -5.53 9.63
CA ASP A 238 26.75 -5.67 10.98
C ASP A 238 27.24 -4.30 11.47
N LYS A 239 26.85 -3.92 12.67
CA LYS A 239 27.34 -2.71 13.33
C LYS A 239 27.92 -3.11 14.68
N MET A 240 29.08 -2.56 15.04
CA MET A 240 29.50 -2.55 16.45
C MET A 240 28.45 -1.80 17.26
N ASP A 241 28.07 -2.35 18.41
CA ASP A 241 26.99 -1.83 19.26
C ASP A 241 25.65 -1.66 18.53
N ALA A 242 25.21 -2.73 17.85
CA ALA A 242 23.96 -2.77 17.10
C ALA A 242 22.75 -2.34 17.96
N ASN A 243 22.16 -1.19 17.61
CA ASN A 243 20.93 -0.67 18.21
C ASN A 243 19.66 -1.40 17.76
N ASN A 244 19.78 -2.39 16.86
CA ASN A 244 18.69 -3.23 16.38
C ASN A 244 19.22 -4.61 15.97
N VAL A 245 18.47 -5.68 16.22
CA VAL A 245 18.86 -7.06 15.85
C VAL A 245 19.11 -7.21 14.34
N ALA A 246 18.46 -6.39 13.51
CA ALA A 246 18.70 -6.34 12.07
C ALA A 246 20.13 -5.91 11.68
N TYR A 247 20.88 -5.29 12.60
CA TYR A 247 22.28 -4.90 12.39
C TYR A 247 23.26 -5.91 13.01
N THR A 248 22.84 -7.17 13.09
CA THR A 248 23.63 -8.32 13.56
C THR A 248 23.56 -9.47 12.55
N THR A 249 24.44 -10.46 12.68
CA THR A 249 24.47 -11.68 11.85
C THR A 249 23.47 -12.74 12.27
N GLY A 250 22.67 -12.47 13.29
CA GLY A 250 21.70 -13.42 13.83
C GLY A 250 20.60 -13.74 12.83
N LYS A 251 20.02 -14.94 12.96
CA LYS A 251 18.79 -15.26 12.26
C LYS A 251 17.69 -14.31 12.74
N LEU A 252 17.09 -13.57 11.82
CA LEU A 252 15.83 -12.89 12.07
C LEU A 252 14.70 -13.93 11.96
N ASN A 253 13.73 -13.85 12.87
CA ASN A 253 12.48 -14.62 12.81
C ASN A 253 11.40 -13.79 12.10
N PHE A 254 10.42 -14.45 11.47
CA PHE A 254 9.38 -13.73 10.70
C PHE A 254 8.80 -12.58 11.51
N HIS A 255 8.82 -11.39 10.92
CA HIS A 255 8.33 -10.18 11.55
C HIS A 255 7.71 -9.23 10.51
N THR A 256 6.96 -8.27 11.00
CA THR A 256 6.66 -7.02 10.32
C THR A 256 7.49 -5.92 10.97
N ASP A 257 7.96 -4.97 10.16
CA ASP A 257 8.78 -3.88 10.64
C ASP A 257 7.96 -2.89 11.47
N TYR A 258 8.58 -2.38 12.53
CA TYR A 258 8.08 -1.22 13.26
C TYR A 258 6.67 -1.34 13.89
N PRO A 259 6.27 -2.49 14.50
CA PRO A 259 5.00 -2.55 15.24
C PRO A 259 4.97 -1.60 16.44
N VAL A 260 6.13 -1.14 16.91
CA VAL A 260 6.31 -0.09 17.93
C VAL A 260 5.76 1.29 17.51
N LEU A 261 5.53 1.54 16.21
CA LEU A 261 4.78 2.72 15.77
C LEU A 261 3.28 2.41 15.76
N GLN A 262 2.46 3.34 16.27
CA GLN A 262 0.99 3.20 16.20
C GLN A 262 0.47 3.03 14.77
N HIS A 263 1.20 3.59 13.80
CA HIS A 263 0.98 3.41 12.38
C HIS A 263 2.28 2.86 11.76
N PRO A 264 2.49 1.54 11.67
CA PRO A 264 3.71 0.98 11.08
C PRO A 264 3.89 1.38 9.60
N PRO A 265 5.11 1.35 9.04
CA PRO A 265 5.33 1.55 7.60
C PRO A 265 4.45 0.59 6.78
N GLY A 266 3.80 1.09 5.73
CA GLY A 266 2.91 0.25 4.91
C GLY A 266 3.65 -0.63 3.89
N VAL A 267 4.73 -0.10 3.34
CA VAL A 267 5.57 -0.72 2.31
C VAL A 267 7.03 -0.57 2.73
N GLN A 268 7.83 -1.62 2.56
CA GLN A 268 9.27 -1.64 2.80
C GLN A 268 10.03 -1.94 1.51
N PHE A 269 11.08 -1.17 1.28
CA PHE A 269 12.03 -1.33 0.19
C PHE A 269 13.34 -1.91 0.73
N LEU A 270 13.78 -3.03 0.17
CA LEU A 270 15.07 -3.63 0.48
C LEU A 270 15.89 -3.78 -0.80
N HIS A 271 17.09 -3.21 -0.79
CA HIS A 271 18.00 -3.21 -1.93
C HIS A 271 19.28 -3.96 -1.58
N CYS A 272 19.54 -5.04 -2.31
CA CYS A 272 20.80 -5.75 -2.15
C CYS A 272 21.93 -5.01 -2.89
N ILE A 273 22.78 -4.32 -2.14
CA ILE A 273 24.02 -3.71 -2.67
C ILE A 273 25.15 -4.74 -2.69
N LYS A 274 25.27 -5.54 -1.61
CA LYS A 274 26.26 -6.60 -1.44
C LYS A 274 25.58 -7.80 -0.79
N GLN A 275 25.97 -9.00 -1.22
CA GLN A 275 25.47 -10.27 -0.68
C GLN A 275 26.65 -11.14 -0.19
N THR A 276 26.42 -11.91 0.87
CA THR A 276 27.37 -12.89 1.39
C THR A 276 27.29 -14.23 0.65
N THR A 277 28.40 -14.97 0.60
CA THR A 277 28.43 -16.33 0.05
C THR A 277 27.82 -17.36 1.00
N ALA A 278 28.00 -17.18 2.32
CA ALA A 278 27.47 -18.06 3.36
C ALA A 278 26.26 -17.43 4.04
N GLY A 279 25.12 -18.15 4.07
CA GLY A 279 23.87 -17.66 4.67
C GLY A 279 23.27 -16.45 3.93
N GLY A 280 22.42 -15.68 4.60
CA GLY A 280 21.84 -14.46 4.01
C GLY A 280 20.60 -14.70 3.13
N GLU A 281 20.00 -15.88 3.23
CA GLU A 281 18.72 -16.17 2.58
C GLU A 281 17.62 -15.29 3.19
N SER A 282 16.77 -14.76 2.32
CA SER A 282 15.52 -14.10 2.68
C SER A 282 14.40 -15.14 2.71
N GLU A 283 13.47 -14.98 3.64
CA GLU A 283 12.25 -15.78 3.70
C GLU A 283 11.05 -14.84 3.75
N VAL A 284 9.96 -15.15 3.07
CA VAL A 284 8.74 -14.35 3.12
C VAL A 284 7.54 -15.26 3.30
N VAL A 285 6.51 -14.76 3.97
CA VAL A 285 5.25 -15.46 4.17
C VAL A 285 4.07 -14.48 4.12
N ASP A 286 2.97 -14.89 3.49
CA ASP A 286 1.73 -14.13 3.48
C ASP A 286 1.04 -14.28 4.84
N GLY A 287 1.18 -13.25 5.68
CA GLY A 287 0.60 -13.23 7.03
C GLY A 287 -0.92 -13.30 7.01
N PHE A 288 -1.58 -12.83 5.94
CA PHE A 288 -3.03 -12.97 5.80
C PHE A 288 -3.41 -14.41 5.44
N HIS A 289 -2.67 -15.06 4.54
CA HIS A 289 -2.86 -16.48 4.23
C HIS A 289 -2.73 -17.34 5.49
N VAL A 290 -1.63 -17.15 6.24
CA VAL A 290 -1.37 -17.88 7.47
C VAL A 290 -2.42 -17.60 8.54
N SER A 291 -2.86 -16.35 8.69
CA SER A 291 -3.93 -16.00 9.64
C SER A 291 -5.26 -16.67 9.29
N ARG A 292 -5.59 -16.84 7.99
CA ARG A 292 -6.76 -17.63 7.57
C ARG A 292 -6.61 -19.10 7.93
N LYS A 293 -5.43 -19.68 7.73
CA LYS A 293 -5.13 -21.06 8.13
C LYS A 293 -5.26 -21.24 9.64
N LEU A 294 -4.72 -20.31 10.43
CA LEU A 294 -4.87 -20.30 11.88
C LEU A 294 -6.35 -20.23 12.27
N LYS A 295 -7.14 -19.34 11.65
CA LYS A 295 -8.59 -19.23 11.91
C LYS A 295 -9.34 -20.53 11.63
N GLN A 296 -8.93 -21.29 10.61
CA GLN A 296 -9.54 -22.57 10.24
C GLN A 296 -9.12 -23.70 11.19
N GLN A 297 -7.84 -23.77 11.55
CA GLN A 297 -7.28 -24.87 12.34
C GLN A 297 -7.47 -24.68 13.85
N ASN A 298 -7.38 -23.44 14.33
CA ASN A 298 -7.52 -23.08 15.73
C ASN A 298 -8.21 -21.70 15.87
N PRO A 299 -9.55 -21.65 15.77
CA PRO A 299 -10.32 -20.42 15.89
C PRO A 299 -10.09 -19.68 17.21
N GLN A 300 -9.80 -20.41 18.29
CA GLN A 300 -9.51 -19.83 19.61
C GLN A 300 -8.18 -19.09 19.61
N ALA A 301 -7.12 -19.67 19.04
CA ALA A 301 -5.84 -18.99 18.89
C ALA A 301 -5.97 -17.73 18.03
N PHE A 302 -6.71 -17.81 16.91
CA PHE A 302 -7.01 -16.65 16.09
C PHE A 302 -7.75 -15.57 16.88
N GLN A 303 -8.76 -15.93 17.67
CA GLN A 303 -9.51 -14.98 18.49
C GLN A 303 -8.62 -14.30 19.53
N ILE A 304 -7.74 -15.05 20.20
CA ILE A 304 -6.79 -14.50 21.18
C ILE A 304 -5.87 -13.47 20.51
N LEU A 305 -5.25 -13.83 19.38
CA LEU A 305 -4.30 -12.95 18.67
C LEU A 305 -4.97 -11.76 17.98
N SER A 306 -6.27 -11.84 17.70
CA SER A 306 -7.05 -10.76 17.08
C SER A 306 -7.82 -9.87 18.05
N SER A 307 -7.77 -10.16 19.35
CA SER A 307 -8.43 -9.38 20.40
C SER A 307 -7.47 -8.88 21.49
N THR A 308 -6.33 -9.54 21.69
CA THR A 308 -5.35 -9.16 22.71
C THR A 308 -4.44 -8.03 22.21
N LEU A 309 -4.36 -6.94 22.98
CA LEU A 309 -3.37 -5.88 22.76
C LEU A 309 -2.01 -6.32 23.31
N VAL A 310 -0.96 -6.13 22.52
CA VAL A 310 0.42 -6.47 22.85
C VAL A 310 1.24 -5.20 22.85
N ASP A 311 2.02 -5.00 23.90
CA ASP A 311 2.97 -3.89 24.04
C ASP A 311 4.22 -4.14 23.18
N PHE A 312 4.64 -3.10 22.46
CA PHE A 312 5.88 -3.08 21.69
C PHE A 312 6.72 -1.89 22.11
N THR A 313 8.03 -2.08 22.19
CA THR A 313 8.99 -1.08 22.65
C THR A 313 10.23 -1.04 21.76
N ASP A 314 10.80 0.15 21.61
CA ASP A 314 12.09 0.39 20.96
C ASP A 314 12.69 1.67 21.53
N VAL A 315 13.86 1.56 22.14
CA VAL A 315 14.54 2.65 22.86
C VAL A 315 15.99 2.67 22.43
N GLY A 316 16.49 3.81 21.97
CA GLY A 316 17.83 3.91 21.45
C GLY A 316 18.14 5.25 20.79
N VAL A 317 19.22 5.24 20.02
CA VAL A 317 19.73 6.41 19.29
C VAL A 317 20.13 5.97 17.88
N ASP A 318 19.65 6.69 16.86
CA ASP A 318 20.08 6.55 15.47
C ASP A 318 20.00 7.90 14.75
N TYR A 319 18.95 8.17 13.96
CA TYR A 319 18.72 9.48 13.33
C TYR A 319 18.48 10.58 14.37
N CYS A 320 17.81 10.24 15.46
CA CYS A 320 17.75 10.99 16.70
C CYS A 320 17.56 10.03 17.88
N ASP A 321 17.56 10.55 19.11
CA ASP A 321 17.18 9.77 20.29
C ASP A 321 15.70 9.40 20.23
N PHE A 322 15.35 8.20 20.68
CA PHE A 322 13.96 7.74 20.70
C PHE A 322 13.65 6.80 21.88
N SER A 323 12.41 6.88 22.34
CA SER A 323 11.81 5.96 23.30
C SER A 323 10.37 5.74 22.89
N MET A 324 10.14 4.72 22.07
CA MET A 324 8.85 4.44 21.45
C MET A 324 8.12 3.32 22.18
N GLN A 325 6.81 3.46 22.27
CA GLN A 325 5.90 2.48 22.86
C GLN A 325 4.61 2.43 22.03
N SER A 326 4.06 1.23 21.83
CA SER A 326 2.72 1.06 21.25
C SER A 326 2.00 -0.16 21.82
N LYS A 327 0.68 -0.19 21.65
CA LYS A 327 -0.14 -1.38 21.87
C LYS A 327 -0.84 -1.74 20.57
N GLN A 328 -0.63 -2.94 20.07
CA GLN A 328 -1.22 -3.42 18.82
C GLN A 328 -1.75 -4.84 18.99
N LYS A 329 -2.79 -5.19 18.22
CA LYS A 329 -3.24 -6.58 18.08
C LYS A 329 -2.36 -7.25 17.03
N ILE A 330 -1.90 -8.47 17.30
CA ILE A 330 -1.03 -9.20 16.36
C ILE A 330 -1.73 -9.41 15.02
N ILE A 331 -3.00 -9.82 15.07
CA ILE A 331 -3.87 -9.93 13.90
C ILE A 331 -4.92 -8.82 13.99
N GLN A 332 -4.74 -7.74 13.25
CA GLN A 332 -5.70 -6.65 13.24
C GLN A 332 -6.83 -6.94 12.24
N ILE A 333 -8.07 -6.89 12.74
CA ILE A 333 -9.29 -6.97 11.94
C ILE A 333 -10.03 -5.64 11.96
N ASN A 334 -10.64 -5.28 10.84
CA ASN A 334 -11.50 -4.09 10.73
C ASN A 334 -12.93 -4.39 11.20
N ASP A 335 -13.80 -3.36 11.21
CA ASP A 335 -15.20 -3.48 11.66
C ASP A 335 -16.07 -4.39 10.78
N ARG A 336 -15.58 -4.77 9.59
CA ARG A 336 -16.22 -5.76 8.71
C ARG A 336 -15.73 -7.19 8.97
N GLY A 337 -14.84 -7.39 9.94
CA GLY A 337 -14.23 -8.68 10.25
C GLY A 337 -13.19 -9.15 9.23
N GLU A 338 -12.72 -8.24 8.37
CA GLU A 338 -11.67 -8.50 7.39
C GLU A 338 -10.30 -8.22 8.03
N MET A 339 -9.27 -8.97 7.65
CA MET A 339 -7.90 -8.68 8.10
C MET A 339 -7.43 -7.37 7.48
N ASP A 340 -6.92 -6.50 8.34
CA ASP A 340 -6.42 -5.17 7.98
C ASP A 340 -4.90 -5.10 8.06
N ARG A 341 -4.29 -5.70 9.09
CA ARG A 341 -2.83 -5.64 9.31
C ARG A 341 -2.30 -6.76 10.19
N ILE A 342 -1.05 -7.17 9.98
CA ILE A 342 -0.27 -7.99 10.92
C ILE A 342 0.74 -7.11 11.66
N ASN A 343 0.72 -7.13 12.99
CA ASN A 343 1.66 -6.39 13.84
C ASN A 343 2.46 -7.37 14.68
N TYR A 344 3.63 -7.80 14.20
CA TYR A 344 4.42 -8.79 14.93
C TYR A 344 5.91 -8.62 14.68
N ASN A 345 6.64 -8.24 15.72
CA ASN A 345 8.09 -8.38 15.76
C ASN A 345 8.45 -8.84 17.16
N ASN A 346 8.98 -10.06 17.28
CA ASN A 346 9.30 -10.61 18.59
C ASN A 346 10.50 -9.92 19.26
N ALA A 347 11.38 -9.27 18.49
CA ALA A 347 12.52 -8.54 19.04
C ALA A 347 12.08 -7.25 19.76
N THR A 348 11.03 -6.59 19.26
CA THR A 348 10.52 -5.32 19.81
C THR A 348 9.23 -5.51 20.61
N ARG A 349 8.82 -6.74 20.93
CA ARG A 349 7.69 -6.99 21.84
C ARG A 349 8.18 -6.74 23.27
N ASP A 350 7.48 -5.89 24.01
CA ASP A 350 7.92 -5.46 25.33
C ASP A 350 7.86 -6.65 26.34
N THR A 351 8.69 -6.52 27.36
CA THR A 351 8.60 -7.27 28.62
C THR A 351 7.33 -6.92 29.40
N VAL A 352 6.86 -5.66 29.30
CA VAL A 352 5.55 -5.26 29.79
C VAL A 352 4.50 -6.02 29.00
N PHE A 353 3.59 -6.70 29.69
CA PHE A 353 2.47 -7.38 29.05
C PHE A 353 1.19 -7.16 29.83
N ASP A 354 0.37 -6.24 29.32
CA ASP A 354 -0.82 -5.73 29.98
C ASP A 354 -2.05 -6.64 29.77
N ILE A 355 -1.95 -7.84 30.31
CA ILE A 355 -3.07 -8.77 30.45
C ILE A 355 -3.02 -9.46 31.81
N SER A 356 -4.15 -10.02 32.23
CA SER A 356 -4.22 -10.79 33.46
C SER A 356 -3.42 -12.09 33.37
N ALA A 357 -2.87 -12.55 34.49
CA ALA A 357 -1.92 -13.66 34.56
C ALA A 357 -2.47 -14.96 33.93
N GLU A 358 -3.77 -15.23 34.11
CA GLU A 358 -4.46 -16.40 33.56
C GLU A 358 -4.55 -16.39 32.03
N LYS A 359 -4.43 -15.23 31.39
CA LYS A 359 -4.46 -15.09 29.92
C LYS A 359 -3.07 -15.19 29.28
N VAL A 360 -2.00 -15.10 30.07
CA VAL A 360 -0.61 -15.10 29.58
C VAL A 360 -0.25 -16.42 28.89
N GLN A 361 -0.47 -17.56 29.54
CA GLN A 361 -0.13 -18.86 28.93
C GLN A 361 -0.96 -19.14 27.67
N PRO A 362 -2.30 -18.94 27.64
CA PRO A 362 -3.10 -19.08 26.43
C PRO A 362 -2.64 -18.19 25.27
N PHE A 363 -2.22 -16.95 25.56
CA PHE A 363 -1.64 -16.06 24.56
C PHE A 363 -0.36 -16.62 23.96
N TYR A 364 0.59 -17.07 24.80
CA TYR A 364 1.83 -17.66 24.30
C TYR A 364 1.60 -18.94 23.51
N ALA A 365 0.64 -19.78 23.90
CA ALA A 365 0.25 -20.97 23.13
C ALA A 365 -0.30 -20.57 21.75
N ALA A 366 -1.22 -19.60 21.70
CA ALA A 366 -1.77 -19.08 20.44
C ALA A 366 -0.69 -18.48 19.54
N LEU A 367 0.22 -17.69 20.11
CA LEU A 367 1.34 -17.08 19.39
C LEU A 367 2.29 -18.14 18.84
N LYS A 368 2.56 -19.20 19.60
CA LYS A 368 3.40 -20.32 19.16
C LYS A 368 2.79 -21.04 17.97
N GLU A 369 1.49 -21.32 17.99
CA GLU A 369 0.78 -21.90 16.84
C GLU A 369 0.88 -21.02 15.59
N PHE A 370 0.66 -19.72 15.74
CA PHE A 370 0.82 -18.77 14.63
C PHE A 370 2.25 -18.79 14.06
N VAL A 371 3.26 -18.73 14.92
CA VAL A 371 4.67 -18.78 14.51
C VAL A 371 5.04 -20.12 13.88
N ASN A 372 4.49 -21.24 14.35
CA ASN A 372 4.70 -22.55 13.74
C ASN A 372 4.14 -22.57 12.31
N LEU A 373 2.96 -21.99 12.08
CA LEU A 373 2.40 -21.85 10.73
C LEU A 373 3.24 -20.94 9.83
N LEU A 374 3.74 -19.80 10.34
CA LEU A 374 4.65 -18.95 9.57
C LEU A 374 5.90 -19.71 9.11
N ASN A 375 6.43 -20.61 9.95
CA ASN A 375 7.62 -21.41 9.65
C ASN A 375 7.35 -22.67 8.82
N SER A 376 6.09 -23.02 8.57
CA SER A 376 5.72 -24.19 7.76
C SER A 376 6.28 -24.04 6.33
N THR A 377 6.89 -25.11 5.82
CA THR A 377 7.43 -25.16 4.45
C THR A 377 6.35 -25.03 3.38
N GLU A 378 5.07 -25.23 3.73
CA GLU A 378 3.93 -25.03 2.83
C GLU A 378 3.53 -23.55 2.67
N HIS A 379 4.00 -22.67 3.57
CA HIS A 379 3.54 -21.28 3.64
C HIS A 379 4.65 -20.28 3.35
N LYS A 380 5.90 -20.61 3.68
CA LYS A 380 7.04 -19.72 3.43
C LYS A 380 7.69 -19.95 2.08
N VAL A 381 8.28 -18.89 1.56
CA VAL A 381 9.11 -18.87 0.34
C VAL A 381 10.50 -18.40 0.73
N THR A 382 11.52 -19.20 0.40
CA THR A 382 12.92 -18.88 0.69
C THR A 382 13.65 -18.55 -0.62
N TYR A 383 14.39 -17.44 -0.65
CA TYR A 383 15.16 -17.01 -1.81
C TYR A 383 16.40 -16.23 -1.37
N LYS A 384 17.35 -16.01 -2.28
CA LYS A 384 18.58 -15.26 -1.96
C LYS A 384 18.71 -14.05 -2.86
N MET A 385 18.76 -12.87 -2.26
CA MET A 385 18.90 -11.64 -3.03
C MET A 385 20.27 -11.57 -3.69
N LYS A 386 20.30 -11.21 -4.97
CA LYS A 386 21.54 -10.92 -5.70
C LYS A 386 21.80 -9.41 -5.68
N PRO A 387 23.06 -8.94 -5.74
CA PRO A 387 23.35 -7.53 -5.91
C PRO A 387 22.57 -6.92 -7.11
N GLY A 388 21.91 -5.79 -6.89
CA GLY A 388 21.06 -5.11 -7.88
C GLY A 388 19.60 -5.60 -7.93
N LEU A 389 19.25 -6.61 -7.11
CA LEU A 389 17.88 -7.05 -6.88
C LEU A 389 17.24 -6.25 -5.74
N TRP A 390 15.98 -5.88 -5.94
CA TRP A 390 15.10 -5.27 -4.95
C TRP A 390 14.05 -6.25 -4.51
N ASN A 391 13.80 -6.29 -3.20
CA ASN A 391 12.58 -6.84 -2.66
C ASN A 391 11.69 -5.68 -2.19
N LEU A 392 10.50 -5.59 -2.75
CA LEU A 392 9.49 -4.66 -2.29
C LEU A 392 8.33 -5.40 -1.66
N GLN A 393 8.10 -5.17 -0.37
CA GLN A 393 7.17 -5.95 0.42
C GLN A 393 6.15 -5.06 1.13
N SER A 394 4.89 -5.45 1.11
CA SER A 394 3.84 -4.90 1.96
C SER A 394 4.06 -5.36 3.39
N GLN A 395 4.37 -4.43 4.29
CA GLN A 395 4.55 -4.67 5.72
C GLN A 395 3.21 -4.80 6.48
N ILE A 396 2.12 -4.42 5.81
CA ILE A 396 0.76 -4.58 6.34
C ILE A 396 0.34 -6.06 6.33
N ARG A 397 0.81 -6.80 5.31
CA ARG A 397 0.30 -8.14 4.97
C ARG A 397 1.35 -9.23 5.04
N ALA A 398 2.51 -9.00 4.44
CA ALA A 398 3.55 -10.00 4.36
C ALA A 398 4.48 -9.85 5.56
N ALA A 399 4.64 -10.91 6.33
CA ALA A 399 5.72 -10.99 7.31
C ALA A 399 6.97 -11.44 6.56
N GLY A 400 8.03 -10.63 6.61
CA GLY A 400 9.24 -10.84 5.83
C GLY A 400 10.45 -11.09 6.72
N LEU A 401 11.43 -11.77 6.14
CA LEU A 401 12.78 -11.90 6.65
C LEU A 401 13.72 -11.34 5.61
N CYS A 402 14.48 -10.33 6.00
CA CYS A 402 15.68 -9.94 5.26
C CYS A 402 16.90 -10.21 6.13
N SER A 403 17.59 -11.32 5.85
CA SER A 403 18.93 -11.56 6.39
C SER A 403 19.92 -10.77 5.54
N VAL A 404 20.59 -9.73 6.10
CA VAL A 404 21.71 -9.07 5.41
C VAL A 404 22.86 -8.85 6.36
N VAL A 405 23.98 -9.56 6.18
CA VAL A 405 25.31 -9.19 6.72
C VAL A 405 26.42 -9.79 5.80
N HIS A 406 27.47 -9.10 5.31
CA HIS A 406 28.64 -8.51 6.01
C HIS A 406 29.47 -7.54 5.13
N HIS A 407 30.09 -6.54 5.77
CA HIS A 407 31.46 -6.11 5.45
C HIS A 407 32.34 -6.43 6.67
N PHE A 408 33.21 -7.44 6.56
CA PHE A 408 34.39 -7.48 7.42
C PHE A 408 35.36 -6.42 6.93
N LEU A 409 35.73 -5.47 7.80
CA LEU A 409 36.90 -4.63 7.59
C LEU A 409 37.69 -4.56 8.90
N PHE A 410 38.30 -5.69 9.26
CA PHE A 410 39.55 -5.64 10.03
C PHE A 410 40.69 -5.55 9.02
N LEU A 411 41.05 -4.32 8.65
CA LEU A 411 42.39 -4.03 8.17
C LEU A 411 43.21 -3.58 9.38
N LEU A 412 43.97 -4.50 9.96
CA LEU A 412 45.24 -4.15 10.59
C LEU A 412 46.33 -5.01 9.95
N PRO A 413 47.20 -4.45 9.09
CA PRO A 413 48.45 -5.11 8.73
C PRO A 413 49.36 -5.10 9.96
N GLY A 414 50.04 -6.22 10.18
CA GLY A 414 50.69 -6.54 11.45
C GLY A 414 51.73 -5.55 11.96
N ALA A 415 51.86 -5.53 13.28
CA ALA A 415 53.11 -5.28 13.96
C ALA A 415 53.28 -6.35 15.04
N SER A 416 54.40 -7.06 14.92
CA SER A 416 54.98 -8.04 15.83
C SER A 416 55.01 -7.62 17.30
N GLY A 417 54.73 -8.56 18.20
CA GLY A 417 55.02 -8.39 19.63
C GLY A 417 54.56 -9.59 20.45
N ILE A 418 55.45 -10.56 20.64
CA ILE A 418 55.32 -11.62 21.64
C ILE A 418 55.26 -10.94 23.02
N TYR A 419 54.15 -11.08 23.74
CA TYR A 419 54.11 -10.85 25.17
C TYR A 419 53.44 -12.04 25.87
N SER A 420 54.24 -12.71 26.69
CA SER A 420 53.88 -13.81 27.57
C SER A 420 53.25 -13.24 28.85
N PRO A 421 52.15 -13.78 29.38
CA PRO A 421 51.66 -13.38 30.69
C PRO A 421 52.42 -14.15 31.77
N GLN A 422 53.38 -13.49 32.43
CA GLN A 422 53.86 -13.92 33.74
C GLN A 422 52.86 -13.49 34.81
N SER A 423 52.51 -14.47 35.63
CA SER A 423 51.82 -14.39 36.91
C SER A 423 52.58 -13.54 37.94
N GLN A 424 51.89 -12.59 38.57
CA GLN A 424 52.15 -12.10 39.93
C GLN A 424 50.76 -11.87 40.56
N GLN A 425 50.26 -12.76 41.40
CA GLN A 425 50.51 -12.88 42.85
C GLN A 425 50.30 -11.58 43.63
N GLU A 426 49.29 -11.65 44.49
CA GLU A 426 48.93 -10.75 45.58
C GLU A 426 50.12 -10.44 46.49
N GLU A 427 50.20 -9.20 46.98
CA GLU A 427 50.54 -8.94 48.38
C GLU A 427 50.03 -7.54 48.81
N THR A 428 49.15 -7.57 49.82
CA THR A 428 48.73 -6.52 50.78
C THR A 428 48.02 -5.26 50.31
#